data_AF-A0A7D5SD76-F1
#
_entry.id   AF-A0A7D5SD76-F1
#
_cell.length_a   1.000
_cell.length_b   1.000
_cell.length_c   1.000
_cell.angle_alpha   90.00
_cell.angle_beta   90.00
_cell.angle_gamma   90.00
#
_symmetry.space_group_name_H-M   'P 1'
#
loop_
_entity.id
_entity.type
_entity.pdbx_description
1 polymer ?
#
loop_
_entity_poly.entity_id
_entity_poly.type
_entity_poly.pdbx_seq_one_letter_code
_entity_poly.pdbx_strand_id
1 'polypeptide(L)'
;MLLQNVELHKIRMQACRHHNGRDWWLLKQGRYGTNEMYRFLVRPDTILGPFVQTLPSPAYSTFDLFGQMAFSPDGTKLAMVHCYHSELFIADFDRCSGELSNAKIVNIPYDSTTIPNPPPQETIDSIVAGVCFSPNNQFIYVSKWYNIYQYEWNEPDSSLAWYRVQHGPDTTHLKFQYYNSYTMAWMAEFILVIGEEDTNK
;
A
#
# COMPACT_ATOMS: atom_id res chain seq x y z
N MET A 1 8.81 -16.91 -22.89
CA MET A 1 7.76 -15.87 -22.69
C MET A 1 7.17 -16.10 -21.30
N LEU A 2 7.21 -15.10 -20.41
CA LEU A 2 6.94 -15.27 -18.98
C LEU A 2 5.46 -15.15 -18.61
N LEU A 3 4.68 -14.35 -19.34
CA LEU A 3 3.22 -14.21 -19.21
C LEU A 3 2.63 -13.88 -20.59
N GLN A 4 1.47 -14.44 -20.92
CA GLN A 4 0.71 -14.10 -22.12
C GLN A 4 -0.78 -14.34 -21.90
N ASN A 5 -1.62 -13.41 -22.37
CA ASN A 5 -3.09 -13.49 -22.25
C ASN A 5 -3.56 -13.70 -20.81
N VAL A 6 -2.83 -13.14 -19.84
CA VAL A 6 -3.17 -13.19 -18.41
C VAL A 6 -3.76 -11.85 -18.01
N GLU A 7 -4.89 -11.89 -17.31
CA GLU A 7 -5.49 -10.72 -16.69
C GLU A 7 -4.70 -10.31 -15.44
N LEU A 8 -4.28 -9.04 -15.40
CA LEU A 8 -3.55 -8.46 -14.29
C LEU A 8 -4.15 -7.10 -13.95
N HIS A 9 -4.16 -6.77 -12.65
CA HIS A 9 -4.30 -5.37 -12.24
C HIS A 9 -3.21 -4.49 -12.90
N LYS A 10 -3.50 -3.23 -13.20
CA LYS A 10 -2.55 -2.24 -13.72
C LYS A 10 -1.55 -1.77 -12.66
N ILE A 11 -1.97 -1.82 -11.40
CA ILE A 11 -1.21 -1.38 -10.21
C ILE A 11 -0.58 -2.57 -9.47
N ARG A 12 0.09 -2.26 -8.35
CA ARG A 12 0.56 -3.22 -7.35
C ARG A 12 1.56 -4.24 -7.91
N MET A 13 2.74 -3.71 -8.18
CA MET A 13 3.95 -4.46 -8.49
C MET A 13 5.07 -3.95 -7.57
N GLN A 14 5.81 -4.85 -6.92
CA GLN A 14 6.90 -4.45 -6.04
C GLN A 14 7.96 -5.54 -5.96
N ALA A 15 9.21 -5.14 -5.68
CA ALA A 15 10.32 -6.06 -5.54
C ALA A 15 10.82 -6.14 -4.08
N CYS A 16 11.24 -7.32 -3.65
CA CYS A 16 11.90 -7.54 -2.35
C CYS A 16 13.18 -8.34 -2.56
N ARG A 17 14.24 -8.01 -1.83
CA ARG A 17 15.49 -8.77 -1.91
C ARG A 17 15.27 -10.18 -1.36
N HIS A 18 15.70 -11.18 -2.12
CA HIS A 18 15.70 -12.57 -1.66
C HIS A 18 16.63 -12.73 -0.45
N HIS A 19 16.36 -13.70 0.42
CA HIS A 19 17.14 -13.93 1.65
C HIS A 19 18.66 -14.12 1.40
N ASN A 20 19.03 -14.64 0.24
CA ASN A 20 20.44 -14.81 -0.17
C ASN A 20 21.19 -13.51 -0.48
N GLY A 21 20.54 -12.34 -0.42
CA GLY A 21 21.15 -11.02 -0.63
C GLY A 21 21.49 -10.66 -2.08
N ARG A 22 21.36 -11.59 -3.03
CA ARG A 22 21.70 -11.37 -4.45
C ARG A 22 20.47 -11.30 -5.32
N ASP A 23 19.58 -12.27 -5.19
CA ASP A 23 18.42 -12.43 -6.05
C ASP A 23 17.26 -11.56 -5.55
N TRP A 24 16.21 -11.41 -6.34
CA TRP A 24 15.05 -10.59 -6.00
C TRP A 24 13.74 -11.32 -6.27
N TRP A 25 12.79 -11.15 -5.39
CA TRP A 25 11.38 -11.44 -5.67
C TRP A 25 10.74 -10.24 -6.34
N LEU A 26 10.02 -10.46 -7.43
CA LEU A 26 9.09 -9.50 -8.01
C LEU A 26 7.67 -10.04 -7.80
N LEU A 27 6.85 -9.29 -7.07
CA LEU A 27 5.44 -9.59 -6.82
C LEU A 27 4.57 -8.70 -7.69
N LYS A 28 3.50 -9.28 -8.23
CA LYS A 28 2.52 -8.58 -9.06
C LYS A 28 1.12 -9.07 -8.75
N GLN A 29 0.22 -8.15 -8.42
CA GLN A 29 -1.19 -8.50 -8.26
C GLN A 29 -1.77 -9.07 -9.56
N GLY A 30 -2.47 -10.19 -9.43
CA GLY A 30 -3.03 -11.01 -10.49
C GLY A 30 -4.40 -10.61 -11.00
N ARG A 31 -5.25 -11.60 -11.18
CA ARG A 31 -6.60 -11.52 -11.78
C ARG A 31 -7.57 -10.68 -10.95
N TYR A 32 -8.50 -9.98 -11.61
CA TYR A 32 -9.58 -9.26 -10.91
C TYR A 32 -10.53 -10.23 -10.22
N GLY A 33 -11.20 -9.76 -9.17
CA GLY A 33 -12.11 -10.56 -8.34
C GLY A 33 -11.39 -11.58 -7.45
N THR A 34 -10.06 -11.48 -7.32
CA THR A 34 -9.25 -12.42 -6.54
C THR A 34 -8.19 -11.69 -5.71
N ASN A 35 -7.59 -12.41 -4.76
CA ASN A 35 -6.30 -12.04 -4.18
C ASN A 35 -5.18 -12.95 -4.72
N GLU A 36 -5.07 -13.03 -6.04
CA GLU A 36 -4.01 -13.77 -6.71
C GLU A 36 -2.73 -12.94 -6.78
N MET A 37 -1.61 -13.51 -6.38
CA MET A 37 -0.28 -12.90 -6.42
C MET A 37 0.62 -13.72 -7.35
N TYR A 38 1.10 -13.07 -8.41
CA TYR A 38 2.16 -13.61 -9.26
C TYR A 38 3.49 -13.27 -8.66
N ARG A 39 4.39 -14.25 -8.62
CA ARG A 39 5.70 -14.12 -8.01
C ARG A 39 6.76 -14.62 -8.99
N PHE A 40 7.81 -13.85 -9.13
CA PHE A 40 8.94 -14.18 -9.99
C PHE A 40 10.23 -14.09 -9.18
N LEU A 41 11.08 -15.11 -9.29
CA LEU A 41 12.42 -15.05 -8.73
C LEU A 41 13.37 -14.56 -9.82
N VAL A 42 13.82 -13.32 -9.69
CA VAL A 42 14.76 -12.66 -10.58
C VAL A 42 16.18 -12.95 -10.10
N ARG A 43 16.95 -13.64 -10.94
CA ARG A 43 18.38 -13.93 -10.77
C ARG A 43 19.19 -13.12 -11.78
N PRO A 44 20.52 -13.00 -11.62
CA PRO A 44 21.35 -12.25 -12.56
C PRO A 44 21.25 -12.69 -14.02
N ASP A 45 20.97 -13.98 -14.26
CA ASP A 45 20.99 -14.63 -15.57
C ASP A 45 19.61 -15.14 -16.03
N THR A 46 18.63 -15.21 -15.13
CA THR A 46 17.32 -15.82 -15.42
C THR A 46 16.19 -15.27 -14.56
N ILE A 47 14.96 -15.54 -14.97
CA ILE A 47 13.75 -15.28 -14.19
C ILE A 47 12.99 -16.60 -14.08
N LEU A 48 12.75 -17.05 -12.85
CA LEU A 48 11.93 -18.24 -12.56
C LEU A 48 10.50 -17.83 -12.20
N GLY A 49 9.54 -18.67 -12.56
CA GLY A 49 8.11 -18.44 -12.38
C GLY A 49 7.35 -18.31 -13.71
N PRO A 50 6.10 -17.83 -13.69
CA PRO A 50 5.38 -17.31 -12.53
C PRO A 50 5.04 -18.42 -11.51
N PHE A 51 5.27 -18.14 -10.24
CA PHE A 51 4.64 -18.88 -9.15
C PHE A 51 3.36 -18.13 -8.76
N VAL A 52 2.23 -18.82 -8.81
CA VAL A 52 0.92 -18.21 -8.53
C VAL A 52 0.46 -18.65 -7.15
N GLN A 53 0.13 -17.68 -6.31
CA GLN A 53 -0.47 -17.90 -5.00
C GLN A 53 -1.81 -17.19 -4.94
N THR A 54 -2.88 -17.87 -4.55
CA THR A 54 -4.18 -17.23 -4.29
C THR A 54 -4.46 -17.18 -2.81
N LEU A 55 -4.63 -15.98 -2.26
CA LEU A 55 -5.09 -15.75 -0.91
C LEU A 55 -6.64 -15.71 -0.89
N PRO A 56 -7.29 -16.12 0.21
CA PRO A 56 -8.75 -16.22 0.26
C PRO A 56 -9.46 -14.86 0.23
N SER A 57 -8.80 -13.78 0.65
CA SER A 57 -9.39 -12.44 0.78
C SER A 57 -8.29 -11.35 0.77
N PRO A 58 -8.58 -10.10 0.36
CA PRO A 58 -9.83 -9.64 -0.24
C PRO A 58 -9.87 -9.83 -1.76
N ALA A 59 -11.06 -10.02 -2.32
CA ALA A 59 -11.26 -10.05 -3.76
C ALA A 59 -11.25 -8.62 -4.32
N TYR A 60 -10.23 -8.26 -5.09
CA TYR A 60 -10.07 -6.90 -5.58
C TYR A 60 -10.86 -6.63 -6.86
N SER A 61 -11.53 -5.48 -6.93
CA SER A 61 -12.35 -5.10 -8.08
C SER A 61 -11.52 -4.65 -9.30
N THR A 62 -12.19 -4.39 -10.42
CA THR A 62 -11.56 -3.84 -11.63
C THR A 62 -11.21 -2.35 -11.52
N PHE A 63 -11.59 -1.68 -10.43
CA PHE A 63 -11.28 -0.27 -10.18
C PHE A 63 -9.86 -0.10 -9.66
N ASP A 64 -8.89 -0.25 -10.55
CA ASP A 64 -7.47 -0.41 -10.21
C ASP A 64 -6.60 0.79 -10.60
N LEU A 65 -7.17 1.99 -10.57
CA LEU A 65 -6.47 3.23 -10.90
C LEU A 65 -5.50 3.69 -9.80
N PHE A 66 -5.79 3.33 -8.55
CA PHE A 66 -5.00 3.70 -7.37
C PHE A 66 -4.84 2.51 -6.42
N GLY A 67 -3.84 2.61 -5.55
CA GLY A 67 -3.47 1.56 -4.63
C GLY A 67 -2.03 1.11 -4.88
N GLN A 68 -1.36 0.77 -3.79
CA GLN A 68 0.05 0.40 -3.80
C GLN A 68 0.27 -0.86 -2.96
N MET A 69 1.48 -1.39 -3.11
CA MET A 69 2.01 -2.39 -2.21
C MET A 69 3.44 -2.03 -1.85
N ALA A 70 3.82 -2.33 -0.62
CA ALA A 70 5.14 -2.07 -0.08
C ALA A 70 5.58 -3.26 0.77
N PHE A 71 6.89 -3.52 0.78
CA PHE A 71 7.49 -4.43 1.74
C PHE A 71 7.98 -3.65 2.96
N SER A 72 8.01 -4.30 4.12
CA SER A 72 8.72 -3.75 5.27
C SER A 72 10.22 -3.62 4.99
N PRO A 73 10.93 -2.66 5.61
CA PRO A 73 12.38 -2.51 5.51
C PRO A 73 13.20 -3.80 5.71
N ASP A 74 12.78 -4.68 6.61
CA ASP A 74 13.42 -6.00 6.81
C ASP A 74 12.99 -7.07 5.79
N GLY A 75 11.97 -6.76 4.98
CA GLY A 75 11.38 -7.61 3.97
C GLY A 75 10.60 -8.79 4.51
N THR A 76 10.17 -8.76 5.78
CA THR A 76 9.39 -9.86 6.39
C THR A 76 7.89 -9.70 6.24
N LYS A 77 7.41 -8.54 5.77
CA LYS A 77 5.98 -8.24 5.60
C LYS A 77 5.70 -7.56 4.27
N LEU A 78 4.48 -7.76 3.77
CA LEU A 78 3.90 -7.04 2.64
C LEU A 78 2.64 -6.33 3.12
N ALA A 79 2.52 -5.04 2.81
CA ALA A 79 1.29 -4.27 2.99
C ALA A 79 0.72 -3.89 1.61
N MET A 80 -0.60 -3.93 1.47
CA MET A 80 -1.29 -3.57 0.24
C MET A 80 -2.56 -2.77 0.53
N VAL A 81 -2.84 -1.81 -0.34
CA VAL A 81 -4.09 -1.05 -0.36
C VAL A 81 -4.64 -1.00 -1.78
N HIS A 82 -5.95 -0.86 -1.92
CA HIS A 82 -6.64 -0.82 -3.20
C HIS A 82 -7.62 0.35 -3.24
N CYS A 83 -7.76 0.97 -4.41
CA CYS A 83 -8.72 2.05 -4.62
C CYS A 83 -10.14 1.62 -4.22
N TYR A 84 -10.91 2.53 -3.62
CA TYR A 84 -12.28 2.31 -3.15
C TYR A 84 -12.47 1.13 -2.18
N HIS A 85 -11.37 0.58 -1.63
CA HIS A 85 -11.37 -0.38 -0.54
C HIS A 85 -10.61 0.25 0.62
N SER A 86 -11.32 0.71 1.66
CA SER A 86 -10.70 1.20 2.89
C SER A 86 -10.25 0.05 3.78
N GLU A 87 -9.42 -0.82 3.21
CA GLU A 87 -8.86 -1.98 3.85
C GLU A 87 -7.34 -1.98 3.62
N LEU A 88 -6.60 -2.08 4.72
CA LEU A 88 -5.18 -2.36 4.72
C LEU A 88 -5.00 -3.88 4.81
N PHE A 89 -4.47 -4.47 3.75
CA PHE A 89 -4.04 -5.86 3.73
C PHE A 89 -2.58 -5.93 4.22
N ILE A 90 -2.29 -6.85 5.14
CA ILE A 90 -0.94 -7.11 5.66
C ILE A 90 -0.73 -8.62 5.65
N ALA A 91 0.42 -9.09 5.18
CA ALA A 91 0.81 -10.50 5.26
C ALA A 91 2.28 -10.65 5.60
N ASP A 92 2.64 -11.77 6.23
CA ASP A 92 4.03 -12.18 6.37
C ASP A 92 4.56 -12.64 5.00
N PHE A 93 5.81 -12.29 4.70
CA PHE A 93 6.50 -12.64 3.47
C PHE A 93 7.76 -13.45 3.78
N ASP A 94 7.80 -14.69 3.31
CA ASP A 94 9.00 -15.51 3.39
C ASP A 94 9.93 -15.20 2.22
N ARG A 95 11.05 -14.52 2.49
CA ARG A 95 12.04 -14.13 1.47
C ARG A 95 12.77 -15.31 0.83
N CYS A 96 12.71 -16.52 1.39
CA CYS A 96 13.32 -17.73 0.82
C CYS A 96 12.40 -18.37 -0.23
N SER A 97 11.11 -18.55 0.09
CA SER A 97 10.13 -19.20 -0.79
C SER A 97 9.35 -18.21 -1.67
N GLY A 98 9.33 -16.94 -1.27
CA GLY A 98 8.52 -15.87 -1.83
C GLY A 98 7.05 -15.98 -1.42
N GLU A 99 6.65 -16.81 -0.47
CA GLU A 99 5.24 -17.03 -0.14
C GLU A 99 4.69 -16.00 0.85
N LEU A 100 3.41 -15.67 0.70
CA LEU A 100 2.65 -14.86 1.65
C LEU A 100 1.90 -15.75 2.63
N SER A 101 1.86 -15.39 3.91
CA SER A 101 1.10 -16.13 4.92
C SER A 101 0.54 -15.19 6.00
N ASN A 102 -0.31 -15.71 6.90
CA ASN A 102 -0.87 -14.97 8.03
C ASN A 102 -1.50 -13.62 7.63
N ALA A 103 -2.27 -13.62 6.54
CA ALA A 103 -2.91 -12.41 6.04
C ALA A 103 -3.90 -11.82 7.06
N LYS A 104 -3.75 -10.53 7.35
CA LYS A 104 -4.63 -9.69 8.18
C LYS A 104 -5.22 -8.59 7.31
N ILE A 105 -6.50 -8.32 7.49
CA ILE A 105 -7.21 -7.21 6.84
C ILE A 105 -7.70 -6.28 7.94
N VAL A 106 -7.38 -5.00 7.83
CA VAL A 106 -7.73 -3.97 8.82
C VAL A 106 -8.46 -2.84 8.12
N ASN A 107 -9.61 -2.44 8.65
CA ASN A 107 -10.34 -1.29 8.10
C ASN A 107 -9.57 0.00 8.37
N ILE A 108 -9.37 0.81 7.33
CA ILE A 108 -8.76 2.12 7.42
C ILE A 108 -9.84 3.13 7.83
N PRO A 109 -9.63 3.95 8.87
CA PRO A 109 -10.61 4.91 9.35
C PRO A 109 -11.10 5.88 8.27
N TYR A 110 -12.34 6.34 8.42
CA TYR A 110 -12.90 7.46 7.66
C TYR A 110 -13.14 8.62 8.62
N ASP A 111 -12.57 9.79 8.32
CA ASP A 111 -12.84 10.99 9.10
C ASP A 111 -12.90 12.23 8.19
N SER A 112 -14.02 12.95 8.32
CA SER A 112 -14.39 14.16 7.59
C SER A 112 -14.60 15.37 8.52
N THR A 113 -14.48 15.18 9.84
CA THR A 113 -14.94 16.13 10.88
C THR A 113 -14.26 17.49 10.84
N THR A 114 -13.10 17.57 10.19
CA THR A 114 -12.27 18.78 10.13
C THR A 114 -12.19 19.40 8.73
N ILE A 115 -12.94 18.87 7.74
CA ILE A 115 -13.00 19.43 6.37
C ILE A 115 -14.11 20.51 6.32
N PRO A 116 -13.81 21.78 5.99
CA PRO A 116 -14.83 22.81 5.81
C PRO A 116 -15.72 22.50 4.60
N ASN A 117 -17.04 22.52 4.77
CA ASN A 117 -18.02 22.15 3.73
C ASN A 117 -17.70 20.78 3.08
N PRO A 118 -17.71 19.70 3.89
CA PRO A 118 -17.32 18.38 3.43
C PRO A 118 -18.22 17.95 2.25
N PRO A 119 -17.68 17.36 1.15
CA PRO A 119 -18.52 16.66 0.20
C PRO A 119 -19.25 15.48 0.90
N PRO A 120 -20.22 14.80 0.27
CA PRO A 120 -20.88 13.66 0.89
C PRO A 120 -19.86 12.66 1.47
N GLN A 121 -20.13 12.04 2.62
CA GLN A 121 -19.20 11.17 3.35
C GLN A 121 -18.58 10.08 2.44
N GLU A 122 -19.38 9.54 1.51
CA GLU A 122 -18.96 8.57 0.49
C GLU A 122 -17.92 9.09 -0.51
N THR A 123 -17.77 10.41 -0.62
CA THR A 123 -16.80 11.09 -1.50
C THR A 123 -15.55 11.53 -0.72
N ILE A 124 -15.62 11.58 0.61
CA ILE A 124 -14.51 12.01 1.46
C ILE A 124 -13.58 10.85 1.74
N ASP A 125 -12.31 11.03 1.38
CA ASP A 125 -11.24 10.13 1.79
C ASP A 125 -11.50 8.66 1.38
N SER A 126 -12.30 8.49 0.32
CA SER A 126 -12.77 7.20 -0.20
C SER A 126 -11.75 6.50 -1.08
N ILE A 127 -10.69 7.21 -1.47
CA ILE A 127 -9.59 6.65 -2.24
C ILE A 127 -8.37 6.53 -1.35
N VAL A 128 -7.91 5.28 -1.25
CA VAL A 128 -6.62 4.90 -0.70
C VAL A 128 -5.64 4.78 -1.86
N ALA A 129 -4.54 5.51 -1.79
CA ALA A 129 -3.60 5.64 -2.90
C ALA A 129 -2.26 4.96 -2.61
N GLY A 130 -1.67 5.24 -1.45
CA GLY A 130 -0.32 4.82 -1.11
C GLY A 130 -0.23 4.05 0.20
N VAL A 131 0.81 3.23 0.31
CA VAL A 131 1.16 2.50 1.52
C VAL A 131 2.67 2.38 1.62
N CYS A 132 3.22 2.59 2.81
CA CYS A 132 4.63 2.31 3.10
C CYS A 132 4.83 1.95 4.57
N PHE A 133 5.95 1.32 4.88
CA PHE A 133 6.34 1.02 6.24
C PHE A 133 7.25 2.12 6.79
N SER A 134 7.19 2.33 8.10
CA SER A 134 8.18 3.15 8.80
C SER A 134 9.57 2.49 8.74
N PRO A 135 10.67 3.26 8.72
CA PRO A 135 12.04 2.73 8.67
C PRO A 135 12.38 1.80 9.83
N ASN A 136 11.75 2.00 10.99
CA ASN A 136 11.96 1.22 12.20
C ASN A 136 11.11 -0.07 12.27
N ASN A 137 10.34 -0.42 11.23
CA ASN A 137 9.43 -1.57 11.21
C ASN A 137 8.43 -1.60 12.38
N GLN A 138 7.82 -0.47 12.74
CA GLN A 138 6.77 -0.42 13.78
C GLN A 138 5.41 0.02 13.24
N PHE A 139 5.42 0.82 12.17
CA PHE A 139 4.22 1.46 11.65
C PHE A 139 4.05 1.22 10.16
N ILE A 140 2.79 1.28 9.72
CA ILE A 140 2.43 1.38 8.31
C ILE A 140 1.73 2.72 8.12
N TYR A 141 2.22 3.50 7.17
CA TYR A 141 1.55 4.72 6.75
C TYR A 141 0.69 4.43 5.54
N VAL A 142 -0.53 4.98 5.54
CA VAL A 142 -1.50 4.86 4.46
C VAL A 142 -1.92 6.26 4.06
N SER A 143 -1.76 6.59 2.77
CA SER A 143 -2.32 7.82 2.21
C SER A 143 -3.68 7.55 1.60
N LYS A 144 -4.62 8.37 2.03
CA LYS A 144 -5.86 8.59 1.33
C LYS A 144 -5.81 9.93 0.61
N TRP A 145 -6.88 10.26 -0.10
CA TRP A 145 -6.96 11.52 -0.84
C TRP A 145 -6.88 12.77 0.04
N TYR A 146 -7.34 12.72 1.29
CA TYR A 146 -7.34 13.87 2.19
C TYR A 146 -6.56 13.64 3.47
N ASN A 147 -6.44 12.41 3.94
CA ASN A 147 -5.76 12.12 5.20
C ASN A 147 -4.58 11.16 5.01
N ILE A 148 -3.61 11.30 5.91
CA ILE A 148 -2.56 10.30 6.12
C ILE A 148 -2.80 9.66 7.48
N TYR A 149 -2.82 8.33 7.50
CA TYR A 149 -2.95 7.54 8.71
C TYR A 149 -1.69 6.73 8.95
N GLN A 150 -1.27 6.68 10.21
CA GLN A 150 -0.31 5.73 10.74
C GLN A 150 -1.07 4.59 11.42
N TYR A 151 -0.67 3.36 11.13
CA TYR A 151 -1.17 2.13 11.73
C TYR A 151 -0.07 1.44 12.54
N GLU A 152 -0.34 1.16 13.81
CA GLU A 152 0.50 0.33 14.66
C GLU A 152 -0.07 -1.08 14.74
N TRP A 153 0.58 -2.05 14.09
CA TRP A 153 0.02 -3.41 14.01
C TRP A 153 0.19 -4.24 15.29
N ASN A 154 1.07 -3.80 16.20
CA ASN A 154 1.32 -4.42 17.50
C ASN A 154 0.41 -3.87 18.61
N GLU A 155 -0.36 -2.81 18.34
CA GLU A 155 -1.30 -2.25 19.32
C GLU A 155 -2.51 -3.20 19.48
N PRO A 156 -2.71 -3.79 20.68
CA PRO A 156 -3.80 -4.73 20.92
C PRO A 156 -5.18 -4.07 20.88
N ASP A 157 -5.30 -2.79 21.23
CA ASP A 157 -6.55 -2.04 21.15
C ASP A 157 -6.72 -1.45 19.75
N SER A 158 -7.61 -2.04 18.96
CA SER A 158 -7.88 -1.59 17.59
C SER A 158 -8.36 -0.14 17.48
N SER A 159 -8.88 0.45 18.57
CA SER A 159 -9.29 1.86 18.61
C SER A 159 -8.11 2.81 18.79
N LEU A 160 -6.99 2.33 19.33
CA LEU A 160 -5.75 3.10 19.53
C LEU A 160 -4.71 2.83 18.44
N ALA A 161 -4.86 1.74 17.69
CA ALA A 161 -3.93 1.31 16.65
C ALA A 161 -3.81 2.29 15.45
N TRP A 162 -4.71 3.26 15.35
CA TRP A 162 -4.71 4.27 14.28
C TRP A 162 -4.43 5.66 14.83
N TYR A 163 -3.44 6.31 14.25
CA TYR A 163 -3.14 7.72 14.48
C TYR A 163 -3.27 8.48 13.17
N ARG A 164 -4.01 9.61 13.16
CA ARG A 164 -4.10 10.46 11.98
C ARG A 164 -2.95 11.47 12.01
N VAL A 165 -2.03 11.32 11.07
CA VAL A 165 -0.80 12.11 10.95
C VAL A 165 -1.09 13.48 10.36
N GLN A 166 -1.79 13.51 9.23
CA GLN A 166 -2.11 14.74 8.51
C GLN A 166 -3.61 14.79 8.21
N HIS A 167 -4.16 16.00 8.30
CA HIS A 167 -5.53 16.30 7.91
C HIS A 167 -5.58 17.33 6.78
N GLY A 168 -6.08 16.92 5.62
CA GLY A 168 -6.18 17.79 4.46
C GLY A 168 -4.81 18.28 3.98
N PRO A 169 -4.80 19.27 3.07
CA PRO A 169 -3.55 19.75 2.50
C PRO A 169 -2.82 20.56 3.58
N ASP A 170 -1.52 20.33 3.73
CA ASP A 170 -0.66 21.14 4.59
C ASP A 170 -0.47 22.57 4.03
N THR A 171 -0.88 22.79 2.78
CA THR A 171 -0.84 24.10 2.11
C THR A 171 -2.16 24.49 1.40
N THR A 172 -2.22 25.68 0.81
CA THR A 172 -3.39 26.13 0.04
C THR A 172 -3.33 25.61 -1.39
N HIS A 173 -4.50 25.34 -2.01
CA HIS A 173 -4.61 24.93 -3.42
C HIS A 173 -3.83 25.83 -4.42
N LEU A 174 -3.61 27.09 -4.05
CA LEU A 174 -2.82 28.06 -4.83
C LEU A 174 -1.35 27.64 -5.04
N LYS A 175 -0.78 26.82 -4.14
CA LYS A 175 0.60 26.32 -4.29
C LYS A 175 0.72 25.14 -5.26
N PHE A 176 -0.39 24.54 -5.69
CA PHE A 176 -0.39 23.37 -6.57
C PHE A 176 -0.80 23.66 -8.01
N GLN A 177 -0.90 24.94 -8.41
CA GLN A 177 -1.33 25.36 -9.74
C GLN A 177 -0.46 24.82 -10.90
N TYR A 178 0.76 24.35 -10.60
CA TYR A 178 1.71 23.81 -11.58
C TYR A 178 1.76 22.28 -11.62
N TYR A 179 1.02 21.58 -10.76
CA TYR A 179 0.91 20.13 -10.82
C TYR A 179 -0.31 19.76 -11.68
N ASN A 180 -0.06 19.06 -12.80
CA ASN A 180 -1.11 18.65 -13.75
C ASN A 180 -2.13 17.65 -13.17
N SER A 181 -1.91 17.14 -11.96
CA SER A 181 -2.89 16.31 -11.25
C SER A 181 -2.79 16.53 -9.74
N TYR A 182 -3.95 16.70 -9.08
CA TYR A 182 -4.05 16.81 -7.62
C TYR A 182 -3.31 15.66 -6.91
N THR A 183 -3.35 14.46 -7.48
CA THR A 183 -2.75 13.23 -6.94
C THR A 183 -1.23 13.27 -6.78
N MET A 184 -0.50 14.01 -7.64
CA MET A 184 0.97 14.09 -7.55
C MET A 184 1.44 15.01 -6.41
N ALA A 185 0.67 16.05 -6.11
CA ALA A 185 0.94 16.94 -4.99
C ALA A 185 0.85 16.19 -3.65
N TRP A 186 -0.23 15.41 -3.48
CA TRP A 186 -0.47 14.63 -2.27
C TRP A 186 0.52 13.48 -2.06
N MET A 187 1.00 12.84 -3.15
CA MET A 187 2.05 11.82 -3.03
C MET A 187 3.42 12.42 -2.66
N ALA A 188 3.71 13.66 -3.08
CA ALA A 188 4.93 14.36 -2.68
C ALA A 188 4.87 14.79 -1.21
N GLU A 189 3.72 15.31 -0.75
CA GLU A 189 3.47 15.59 0.68
C GLU A 189 3.57 14.32 1.53
N PHE A 190 3.01 13.20 1.08
CA PHE A 190 3.09 11.92 1.80
C PHE A 190 4.54 11.52 2.12
N ILE A 191 5.45 11.61 1.14
CA ILE A 191 6.87 11.27 1.36
C ILE A 191 7.56 12.26 2.31
N LEU A 192 7.24 13.56 2.20
CA LEU A 192 7.83 14.59 3.06
C LEU A 192 7.36 14.47 4.52
N VAL A 193 6.06 14.26 4.74
CA VAL A 193 5.45 14.18 6.07
C VAL A 193 5.94 12.93 6.83
N ILE A 194 6.08 11.79 6.14
CA ILE A 194 6.67 10.60 6.76
C ILE A 194 8.12 10.86 7.17
N GLY A 195 8.90 11.52 6.29
CA GLY A 195 10.29 11.88 6.59
C GLY A 195 10.43 12.81 7.81
N GLU A 196 9.48 13.74 8.02
CA GLU A 196 9.48 14.65 9.17
C GLU A 196 8.97 13.99 10.46
N GLU A 197 7.91 13.19 10.41
CA GLU A 197 7.42 12.45 11.60
C GLU A 197 8.47 11.47 12.14
N ASP A 198 9.18 10.77 11.25
CA ASP A 198 10.21 9.80 11.63
C ASP A 198 11.45 10.46 12.25
N THR A 199 11.65 11.78 12.11
CA THR A 199 12.72 12.52 12.81
C THR A 199 12.35 12.97 14.23
N ASN A 200 11.06 12.93 14.58
CA ASN A 200 10.53 13.47 15.84
C ASN A 200 10.08 12.39 16.84
N LYS A 201 10.25 11.10 16.53
CA LYS A 201 10.02 9.95 17.42
C LYS A 201 11.31 9.19 17.65
#